data_AF-A0A803QAR7-F1
#
_entry.id   AF-A0A803QAR7-F1
#
_cell.length_a   1.000
_cell.length_b   1.000
_cell.length_c   1.000
_cell.angle_alpha   90.00
_cell.angle_beta   90.00
_cell.angle_gamma   90.00
#
_symmetry.space_group_name_H-M   'P 1'
#
loop_
_entity.id
_entity.type
_entity.pdbx_description
1 polymer ?
#
loop_
_entity_poly.entity_id
_entity_poly.type
_entity_poly.pdbx_seq_one_letter_code
_entity_poly.pdbx_strand_id
1 'polypeptide(L)'
;MYQLIWSSVSAISYLGGDYTSWFESLLQFDTAEGREEAVTVCWAIWNARNALTWKGKSSSASKVVLSARVNLNQWKTAQSKKNGPLFILTGANEGREEWSKPVSNKIKVNVDGAIFASEGWYAAGGVARDCHGHLVEAFFISKPGCLEAAEVEAFGIKEALSWIKGKNWEVQFETDCLLTVQALHSSIHMLSPFGLLIQECKA
;
A
#
# COMPACT_ATOMS: atom_id res chain seq x y z
N MET A 1 9.68 -19.86 14.17
CA MET A 1 8.34 -19.26 13.99
C MET A 1 8.12 -18.73 12.57
N TYR A 2 8.64 -19.41 11.53
CA TYR A 2 8.30 -19.19 10.11
C TYR A 2 8.03 -20.51 9.37
N GLN A 3 8.10 -21.64 10.08
CA GLN A 3 7.97 -23.00 9.55
C GLN A 3 6.57 -23.61 9.69
N LEU A 4 5.61 -22.87 10.27
CA LEU A 4 4.23 -23.33 10.51
C LEU A 4 3.20 -22.77 9.50
N ILE A 5 3.65 -21.97 8.53
CA ILE A 5 2.76 -21.22 7.63
C ILE A 5 2.20 -22.13 6.51
N TRP A 6 2.93 -23.17 6.10
CA TRP A 6 2.48 -24.10 5.05
C TRP A 6 1.85 -25.40 5.57
N SER A 7 2.12 -25.81 6.81
CA SER A 7 1.59 -27.06 7.38
C SER A 7 0.09 -27.03 7.70
N SER A 8 -0.53 -25.84 7.64
CA SER A 8 -1.92 -25.62 8.03
C SER A 8 -2.87 -25.45 6.83
N VAL A 9 -2.38 -25.71 5.61
CA VAL A 9 -3.23 -25.82 4.41
C VAL A 9 -3.79 -27.25 4.33
N SER A 10 -4.45 -27.71 5.39
CA SER A 10 -5.20 -28.98 5.41
C SER A 10 -6.59 -28.86 4.75
N ALA A 11 -6.86 -27.76 4.06
CA ALA A 11 -8.06 -27.59 3.25
C ALA A 11 -7.89 -28.13 1.81
N ILE A 12 -6.66 -28.48 1.39
CA ILE A 12 -6.39 -29.05 0.05
C ILE A 12 -6.59 -30.58 0.03
N SER A 13 -6.59 -31.26 1.18
CA SER A 13 -6.74 -32.72 1.23
C SER A 13 -8.12 -33.27 0.87
N TYR A 14 -9.11 -32.42 0.53
CA TYR A 14 -10.45 -32.86 0.12
C TYR A 14 -10.76 -32.69 -1.37
N LEU A 15 -9.82 -32.15 -2.18
CA LEU A 15 -9.96 -32.04 -3.64
C LEU A 15 -8.67 -32.44 -4.37
N GLY A 16 -8.07 -33.58 -4.02
CA GLY A 16 -7.26 -34.42 -4.93
C GLY A 16 -6.15 -33.78 -5.80
N GLY A 17 -5.61 -32.61 -5.48
CA GLY A 17 -4.54 -31.94 -6.25
C GLY A 17 -3.68 -31.05 -5.36
N ASP A 18 -2.43 -30.80 -5.76
CA ASP A 18 -1.57 -29.83 -5.08
C ASP A 18 -2.03 -28.38 -5.33
N TYR A 19 -1.46 -27.42 -4.59
CA TYR A 19 -1.81 -26.00 -4.75
C TYR A 19 -1.63 -25.52 -6.20
N THR A 20 -0.60 -26.01 -6.89
CA THR A 20 -0.26 -25.62 -8.26
C THR A 20 -1.37 -26.04 -9.22
N SER A 21 -1.80 -27.30 -9.18
CA SER A 21 -2.89 -27.81 -10.03
C SER A 21 -4.24 -27.15 -9.73
N TRP A 22 -4.55 -26.88 -8.46
CA TRP A 22 -5.74 -26.11 -8.10
C TRP A 22 -5.67 -24.67 -8.64
N PHE A 23 -4.52 -24.00 -8.51
CA PHE A 23 -4.33 -22.64 -8.97
C PHE A 23 -4.34 -22.54 -10.51
N GLU A 24 -3.72 -23.49 -11.20
CA GLU A 24 -3.77 -23.61 -12.66
C GLU A 24 -5.21 -23.85 -13.14
N SER A 25 -5.97 -24.70 -12.46
CA SER A 25 -7.40 -24.90 -12.76
C SER A 25 -8.22 -23.61 -12.57
N LEU A 26 -7.87 -22.82 -11.55
CA LEU A 26 -8.46 -21.51 -11.30
C LEU A 26 -8.08 -20.48 -12.38
N LEU A 27 -6.93 -20.63 -13.05
CA LEU A 27 -6.55 -19.80 -14.19
C LEU A 27 -7.17 -20.26 -15.51
N GLN A 28 -7.71 -21.48 -15.58
CA GLN A 28 -8.34 -22.05 -16.77
C GLN A 28 -9.82 -21.65 -16.94
N PHE A 29 -10.39 -20.76 -16.11
CA PHE A 29 -11.73 -20.23 -16.38
C PHE A 29 -11.77 -19.59 -17.77
N ASP A 30 -12.77 -19.97 -18.56
CA ASP A 30 -12.93 -19.56 -19.96
C ASP A 30 -13.06 -18.04 -20.14
N THR A 31 -13.62 -17.34 -19.15
CA THR A 31 -13.88 -15.90 -19.20
C THR A 31 -12.94 -15.10 -18.29
N ALA A 32 -12.61 -13.87 -18.71
CA ALA A 32 -11.83 -12.95 -17.88
C ALA A 32 -12.58 -12.63 -16.57
N GLU A 33 -13.89 -12.49 -16.65
CA GLU A 33 -14.77 -12.24 -15.51
C GLU A 33 -14.72 -13.39 -14.49
N GLY A 34 -14.69 -14.64 -14.96
CA GLY A 34 -14.57 -15.82 -14.11
C GLY A 34 -13.24 -15.86 -13.36
N ARG A 35 -12.14 -15.55 -14.04
CA ARG A 35 -10.81 -15.45 -13.40
C ARG A 35 -10.74 -14.33 -12.37
N GLU A 36 -11.28 -13.16 -12.69
CA GLU A 36 -11.35 -12.01 -11.78
C GLU A 36 -12.18 -12.30 -10.52
N GLU A 37 -13.35 -12.94 -10.67
CA GLU A 37 -14.17 -13.34 -9.53
C GLU A 37 -13.42 -14.37 -8.67
N ALA A 38 -12.80 -15.38 -9.29
CA ALA A 38 -12.07 -16.41 -8.56
C ALA A 38 -10.88 -15.86 -7.77
N VAL A 39 -10.09 -14.96 -8.36
CA VAL A 39 -8.97 -14.28 -7.67
C VAL A 39 -9.50 -13.41 -6.53
N THR A 40 -10.59 -12.66 -6.76
CA THR A 40 -11.15 -11.79 -5.71
C THR A 40 -11.75 -12.60 -4.55
N VAL A 41 -12.34 -13.77 -4.82
CA VAL A 41 -12.80 -14.69 -3.78
C VAL A 41 -11.61 -15.23 -2.96
N CYS A 42 -10.51 -15.59 -3.61
CA CYS A 42 -9.30 -16.02 -2.90
C CYS A 42 -8.76 -14.92 -1.96
N TRP A 43 -8.69 -13.68 -2.46
CA TRP A 43 -8.32 -12.52 -1.65
C TRP A 43 -9.30 -12.29 -0.47
N ALA A 44 -10.60 -12.41 -0.71
CA ALA A 44 -11.62 -12.23 0.34
C ALA A 44 -11.54 -13.32 1.42
N ILE A 45 -11.25 -14.58 1.04
CA ILE A 45 -11.01 -15.68 1.99
C ILE A 45 -9.78 -15.39 2.84
N TRP A 46 -8.67 -14.98 2.20
CA TRP A 46 -7.45 -14.59 2.92
C TRP A 46 -7.73 -13.45 3.91
N ASN A 47 -8.46 -12.42 3.48
CA ASN A 47 -8.81 -11.29 4.33
C ASN A 47 -9.70 -11.71 5.52
N ALA A 48 -10.70 -12.58 5.30
CA ALA A 48 -11.54 -13.11 6.37
C ALA A 48 -10.74 -13.93 7.39
N ARG A 49 -9.77 -14.73 6.93
CA ARG A 49 -8.85 -15.48 7.80
C ARG A 49 -7.95 -14.55 8.62
N ASN A 50 -7.45 -13.49 8.01
CA ASN A 50 -6.68 -12.47 8.72
C ASN A 50 -7.52 -11.71 9.74
N ALA A 51 -8.75 -11.35 9.40
CA ALA A 51 -9.67 -10.71 10.35
C ALA A 51 -9.96 -11.62 11.56
N LEU A 52 -10.11 -12.93 11.35
CA LEU A 52 -10.26 -13.88 12.43
C LEU A 52 -8.99 -13.96 13.29
N THR A 53 -7.83 -14.09 12.65
CA THR A 53 -6.54 -14.29 13.34
C THR A 53 -6.10 -13.06 14.13
N TRP A 54 -6.19 -11.88 13.52
CA TRP A 54 -5.61 -10.64 14.05
C TRP A 54 -6.63 -9.75 14.76
N LYS A 55 -7.92 -9.91 14.46
CA LYS A 55 -9.00 -9.04 14.99
C LYS A 55 -10.07 -9.83 15.73
N GLY A 56 -9.96 -11.16 15.84
CA GLY A 56 -10.98 -12.02 16.45
C GLY A 56 -12.33 -12.01 15.73
N LYS A 57 -12.39 -11.55 14.47
CA LYS A 57 -13.64 -11.35 13.72
C LYS A 57 -13.88 -12.48 12.73
N SER A 58 -14.91 -13.29 12.98
CA SER A 58 -15.36 -14.33 12.05
C SER A 58 -16.34 -13.79 11.02
N SER A 59 -16.31 -14.35 9.81
CA SER A 59 -17.24 -14.04 8.71
C SER A 59 -17.81 -15.33 8.13
N SER A 60 -19.11 -15.33 7.81
CA SER A 60 -19.75 -16.46 7.12
C SER A 60 -19.27 -16.53 5.67
N ALA A 61 -19.27 -17.74 5.08
CA ALA A 61 -18.91 -17.94 3.68
C ALA A 61 -19.73 -17.05 2.73
N SER A 62 -21.04 -16.89 3.00
CA SER A 62 -21.92 -15.99 2.25
C SER A 62 -21.46 -14.54 2.27
N LYS A 63 -21.00 -14.03 3.44
CA LYS A 63 -20.47 -12.67 3.57
C LYS A 63 -19.14 -12.50 2.85
N VAL A 64 -18.28 -13.54 2.87
CA VAL A 64 -17.00 -13.52 2.15
C VAL A 64 -17.23 -13.44 0.64
N VAL A 65 -18.11 -14.26 0.08
CA VAL A 65 -18.45 -14.23 -1.35
C VAL A 65 -19.11 -12.91 -1.74
N LEU A 66 -20.04 -12.39 -0.92
CA LEU A 66 -20.66 -11.09 -1.15
C LEU A 66 -19.61 -9.97 -1.15
N SER A 67 -18.69 -9.98 -0.18
CA SER A 67 -17.60 -9.00 -0.11
C SER A 67 -16.70 -9.07 -1.34
N ALA A 68 -16.35 -10.27 -1.82
CA ALA A 68 -15.57 -10.42 -3.04
C ALA A 68 -16.26 -9.76 -4.24
N ARG A 69 -17.55 -10.04 -4.46
CA ARG A 69 -18.33 -9.47 -5.57
C ARG A 69 -18.46 -7.96 -5.49
N VAL A 70 -18.76 -7.42 -4.30
CA VAL A 70 -18.86 -5.97 -4.09
C VAL A 70 -17.52 -5.29 -4.38
N ASN A 71 -16.42 -5.81 -3.84
CA ASN A 71 -15.09 -5.24 -4.05
C ASN A 71 -14.67 -5.31 -5.54
N LEU A 72 -14.94 -6.43 -6.22
CA LEU A 72 -14.64 -6.56 -7.66
C LEU A 72 -15.40 -5.50 -8.48
N ASN A 73 -16.70 -5.34 -8.22
CA ASN A 73 -17.51 -4.33 -8.92
C ASN A 73 -17.04 -2.90 -8.64
N GLN A 74 -16.69 -2.61 -7.39
CA GLN A 74 -16.14 -1.30 -7.00
C GLN A 74 -14.81 -1.04 -7.71
N TRP A 75 -13.91 -2.02 -7.73
CA TRP A 75 -12.63 -1.92 -8.41
C TRP A 75 -12.81 -1.67 -9.92
N LYS A 76 -13.66 -2.45 -10.59
CA LYS A 76 -14.01 -2.23 -12.02
C LYS A 76 -14.53 -0.82 -12.26
N THR A 77 -15.44 -0.36 -11.40
CA THR A 77 -16.00 1.00 -11.49
C THR A 77 -14.94 2.08 -11.31
N ALA A 78 -13.98 1.87 -10.41
CA ALA A 78 -12.87 2.81 -10.18
C ALA A 78 -11.94 2.89 -11.39
N GLN A 79 -11.64 1.76 -12.06
CA GLN A 79 -10.82 1.76 -13.27
C GLN A 79 -11.49 2.52 -14.43
N SER A 80 -12.82 2.45 -14.54
CA SER A 80 -13.58 3.20 -15.56
C SER A 80 -13.53 4.73 -15.36
N LYS A 81 -13.17 5.21 -14.17
CA LYS A 81 -13.13 6.65 -13.81
C LYS A 81 -11.77 7.31 -14.01
N LYS A 82 -10.79 6.64 -14.62
CA LYS A 82 -9.47 7.21 -14.96
C LYS A 82 -9.52 8.45 -15.87
N ASN A 83 -10.69 8.80 -16.44
CA ASN A 83 -10.91 10.00 -17.27
C ASN A 83 -11.74 11.12 -16.58
N GLY A 84 -11.85 11.12 -15.25
CA GLY A 84 -12.45 12.25 -14.49
C GLY A 84 -11.61 13.54 -14.61
N PRO A 85 -12.18 14.74 -14.33
CA PRO A 85 -11.54 16.01 -14.65
C PRO A 85 -10.15 16.10 -13.99
N LEU A 86 -9.17 16.41 -14.84
CA LEU A 86 -7.75 16.52 -14.56
C LEU A 86 -7.48 17.20 -13.20
N PHE A 87 -6.93 16.43 -12.26
CA PHE A 87 -5.95 17.00 -11.34
C PHE A 87 -4.69 17.27 -12.17
N ILE A 88 -4.13 18.47 -12.00
CA ILE A 88 -3.05 19.04 -12.82
C ILE A 88 -1.82 18.12 -12.76
N LEU A 89 -1.68 17.25 -13.76
CA LEU A 89 -0.45 16.52 -14.07
C LEU A 89 0.37 17.38 -15.03
N THR A 90 1.28 18.19 -14.49
CA THR A 90 2.38 18.74 -15.28
C THR A 90 3.44 17.66 -15.43
N GLY A 91 3.41 16.90 -16.53
CA GLY A 91 4.53 16.01 -16.91
C GLY A 91 4.12 14.78 -17.71
N ALA A 92 4.44 14.75 -18.99
CA ALA A 92 4.04 13.72 -19.97
C ALA A 92 4.77 12.36 -19.85
N ASN A 93 5.14 11.88 -18.65
CA ASN A 93 5.92 10.63 -18.51
C ASN A 93 5.50 9.67 -17.38
N GLU A 94 4.34 9.85 -16.73
CA GLU A 94 3.94 9.01 -15.58
C GLU A 94 3.11 7.78 -15.99
N GLY A 95 3.64 7.00 -16.93
CA GLY A 95 2.93 5.86 -17.54
C GLY A 95 3.15 4.49 -16.89
N ARG A 96 3.95 4.36 -15.83
CA ARG A 96 4.14 3.07 -15.14
C ARG A 96 4.18 3.25 -13.62
N GLU A 97 3.12 2.83 -12.95
CA GLU A 97 3.04 2.59 -11.50
C GLU A 97 3.83 1.32 -11.11
N GLU A 98 5.04 1.14 -11.64
CA GLU A 98 5.89 0.00 -11.30
C GLU A 98 7.12 0.50 -10.55
N TRP A 99 7.38 -0.08 -9.39
CA TRP A 99 8.58 0.25 -8.63
C TRP A 99 9.81 -0.04 -9.49
N SER A 100 10.68 0.95 -9.60
CA SER A 100 11.96 0.83 -10.30
C SER A 100 13.12 1.08 -9.34
N LYS A 101 14.24 0.39 -9.58
CA LYS A 101 15.48 0.69 -8.86
C LYS A 101 15.88 2.15 -9.09
N PRO A 102 16.42 2.85 -8.09
CA PRO A 102 16.89 4.22 -8.28
C PRO A 102 17.99 4.30 -9.35
N VAL A 103 18.06 5.47 -9.99
CA VAL A 103 19.14 5.82 -10.93
C VAL A 103 20.49 5.78 -10.19
N SER A 104 21.58 5.50 -10.91
CA SER A 104 22.93 5.49 -10.34
C SER A 104 23.21 6.73 -9.49
N ASN A 105 23.87 6.53 -8.35
CA ASN A 105 24.22 7.56 -7.36
C ASN A 105 23.04 8.16 -6.56
N LYS A 106 21.82 7.61 -6.68
CA LYS A 106 20.68 8.01 -5.86
C LYS A 106 20.26 6.93 -4.87
N ILE A 107 19.73 7.38 -3.74
CA ILE A 107 19.03 6.54 -2.77
C ILE A 107 17.54 6.75 -2.96
N LYS A 108 16.78 5.67 -3.06
CA LYS A 108 15.30 5.73 -3.06
C LYS A 108 14.80 5.44 -1.67
N VAL A 109 14.00 6.36 -1.11
CA VAL A 109 13.38 6.21 0.21
C VAL A 109 11.87 6.07 0.03
N ASN A 110 11.37 4.85 0.22
CA ASN A 110 9.94 4.60 0.29
C ASN A 110 9.46 4.90 1.71
N VAL A 111 8.41 5.71 1.85
CA VAL A 111 7.82 6.13 3.13
C VAL A 111 6.35 5.71 3.15
N ASP A 112 5.88 5.25 4.31
CA ASP A 112 4.51 4.80 4.52
C ASP A 112 4.03 5.15 5.94
N GLY A 113 2.77 5.56 6.03
CA GLY A 113 2.08 5.95 7.24
C GLY A 113 1.08 4.91 7.73
N ALA A 114 1.00 4.73 9.05
CA ALA A 114 0.05 3.81 9.67
C ALA A 114 -0.76 4.50 10.78
N ILE A 115 -2.08 4.27 10.77
CA ILE A 115 -3.01 4.79 11.79
C ILE A 115 -3.53 3.63 12.65
N PHE A 116 -3.40 3.79 13.97
CA PHE A 116 -3.91 2.88 15.00
C PHE A 116 -5.03 3.59 15.77
N ALA A 117 -6.17 3.75 15.08
CA ALA A 117 -7.26 4.61 15.55
C ALA A 117 -7.88 4.16 16.88
N SER A 118 -7.94 2.85 17.15
CA SER A 118 -8.44 2.31 18.42
C SER A 118 -7.55 2.66 19.60
N GLU A 119 -6.25 2.78 19.35
CA GLU A 119 -5.22 3.05 20.34
C GLU A 119 -4.97 4.56 20.49
N GLY A 120 -5.37 5.37 19.50
CA GLY A 120 -5.08 6.81 19.45
C GLY A 120 -3.62 7.08 19.10
N TRP A 121 -3.04 6.28 18.21
CA TRP A 121 -1.66 6.41 17.75
C TRP A 121 -1.58 6.46 16.23
N TYR A 122 -0.49 7.05 15.75
CA TYR A 122 -0.05 6.93 14.37
C TYR A 122 1.46 6.63 14.34
N ALA A 123 1.90 6.09 13.22
CA ALA A 123 3.30 5.79 12.98
C ALA A 123 3.67 6.08 11.53
N ALA A 124 4.95 6.22 11.27
CA ALA A 124 5.50 6.24 9.94
C ALA A 124 6.78 5.40 9.91
N GLY A 125 7.05 4.82 8.76
CA GLY A 125 8.29 4.10 8.50
C GLY A 125 8.82 4.42 7.12
N GLY A 126 10.08 4.09 6.91
CA GLY A 126 10.63 4.16 5.57
C GLY A 126 11.84 3.28 5.36
N VAL A 127 12.08 2.98 4.09
CA VAL A 127 13.12 2.06 3.62
C VAL A 127 13.95 2.75 2.56
N ALA A 128 15.24 2.91 2.83
CA ALA A 128 16.23 3.43 1.89
C ALA A 128 16.89 2.29 1.11
N ARG A 129 16.92 2.42 -0.22
CA ARG A 129 17.58 1.45 -1.12
C ARG A 129 18.58 2.12 -2.06
N ASP A 130 19.67 1.42 -2.35
CA ASP A 130 20.68 1.85 -3.32
C ASP A 130 20.27 1.57 -4.77
N CYS A 131 21.11 1.97 -5.74
CA CYS A 131 20.87 1.76 -7.18
C CYS A 131 20.84 0.28 -7.60
N HIS A 132 21.33 -0.64 -6.78
CA HIS A 132 21.21 -2.07 -7.01
C HIS A 132 19.89 -2.64 -6.46
N GLY A 133 19.15 -1.83 -5.69
CA GLY A 133 17.93 -2.21 -4.98
C GLY A 133 18.19 -2.83 -3.61
N HIS A 134 19.43 -2.79 -3.11
CA HIS A 134 19.76 -3.30 -1.79
C HIS A 134 19.25 -2.36 -0.71
N LEU A 135 18.77 -2.93 0.39
CA LEU A 135 18.47 -2.19 1.61
C LEU A 135 19.75 -1.55 2.13
N VAL A 136 19.73 -0.22 2.27
CA VAL A 136 20.80 0.54 2.91
C VAL A 136 20.47 0.71 4.39
N GLU A 137 19.32 1.32 4.67
CA GLU A 137 18.81 1.50 6.03
C GLU A 137 17.28 1.59 6.03
N ALA A 138 16.68 1.46 7.21
CA ALA A 138 15.26 1.69 7.43
C ALA A 138 15.04 2.47 8.73
N PHE A 139 13.92 3.18 8.83
CA PHE A 139 13.50 3.87 10.05
C PHE A 139 12.03 3.58 10.38
N PHE A 140 11.69 3.81 11.63
CA PHE A 140 10.33 3.75 12.14
C PHE A 140 10.17 4.76 13.28
N ILE A 141 9.00 5.41 13.33
CA ILE A 141 8.63 6.33 14.39
C ILE A 141 7.13 6.23 14.67
N SER A 142 6.74 6.32 15.94
CA SER A 142 5.34 6.35 16.37
C SER A 142 5.08 7.46 17.36
N LYS A 143 3.89 8.05 17.31
CA LYS A 143 3.46 9.14 18.19
C LYS A 143 1.99 8.96 18.61
N PRO A 144 1.62 9.39 19.82
CA PRO A 144 0.22 9.48 20.18
C PRO A 144 -0.44 10.61 19.38
N GLY A 145 -1.70 10.42 19.00
CA GLY A 145 -2.51 11.41 18.30
C GLY A 145 -3.47 10.79 17.28
N CYS A 146 -4.30 11.66 16.71
CA CYS A 146 -5.25 11.31 15.67
C CYS A 146 -4.99 12.22 14.48
N LEU A 147 -4.51 11.63 13.38
CA LEU A 147 -4.22 12.31 12.13
C LEU A 147 -4.95 11.59 11.01
N GLU A 148 -5.28 12.33 9.96
CA GLU A 148 -5.80 11.76 8.73
C GLU A 148 -4.68 11.11 7.91
N ALA A 149 -5.04 10.20 7.00
CA ALA A 149 -4.07 9.42 6.23
C ALA A 149 -2.99 10.29 5.54
N ALA A 150 -3.40 11.37 4.86
CA ALA A 150 -2.47 12.28 4.19
C ALA A 150 -1.53 13.01 5.18
N GLU A 151 -2.01 13.31 6.39
CA GLU A 151 -1.19 13.95 7.43
C GLU A 151 -0.13 12.99 7.98
N VAL A 152 -0.47 11.72 8.18
CA VAL A 152 0.50 10.69 8.60
C VAL A 152 1.57 10.46 7.54
N GLU A 153 1.19 10.49 6.27
CA GLU A 153 2.11 10.37 5.14
C GLU A 153 3.07 11.57 5.05
N ALA A 154 2.53 12.79 5.12
CA ALA A 154 3.35 14.01 5.17
C ALA A 154 4.27 14.03 6.40
N PHE A 155 3.76 13.61 7.56
CA PHE A 155 4.56 13.42 8.77
C PHE A 155 5.70 12.42 8.54
N GLY A 156 5.42 11.27 7.91
CA GLY A 156 6.44 10.28 7.57
C GLY A 156 7.55 10.86 6.71
N ILE A 157 7.21 11.65 5.69
CA ILE A 157 8.20 12.32 4.82
C ILE A 157 9.04 13.32 5.62
N LYS A 158 8.42 14.13 6.46
CA LYS A 158 9.11 15.10 7.33
C LYS A 158 10.11 14.40 8.28
N GLU A 159 9.72 13.29 8.88
CA GLU A 159 10.62 12.50 9.73
C GLU A 159 11.71 11.82 8.91
N ALA A 160 11.41 11.36 7.69
CA ALA A 160 12.41 10.80 6.78
C ALA A 160 13.46 11.85 6.35
N LEU A 161 13.04 13.08 6.06
CA LEU A 161 13.92 14.22 5.78
C LEU A 161 14.85 14.52 6.96
N SER A 162 14.29 14.50 8.18
CA SER A 162 15.06 14.67 9.41
C SER A 162 16.08 13.54 9.61
N TRP A 163 15.68 12.31 9.28
CA TRP A 163 16.53 11.11 9.40
C TRP A 163 17.68 11.09 8.39
N ILE A 164 17.49 11.55 7.15
CA ILE A 164 18.56 11.59 6.14
C ILE A 164 19.49 12.79 6.28
N LYS A 165 19.16 13.74 7.18
CA LYS A 165 19.95 14.95 7.39
C LYS A 165 21.37 14.58 7.81
N GLY A 166 22.36 15.05 7.04
CA GLY A 166 23.78 14.77 7.30
C GLY A 166 24.33 13.48 6.70
N LYS A 167 23.52 12.66 6.01
CA LYS A 167 23.98 11.42 5.37
C LYS A 167 24.68 11.62 4.01
N ASN A 168 24.65 12.84 3.47
CA ASN A 168 25.20 13.19 2.16
C ASN A 168 24.66 12.30 1.02
N TRP A 169 23.36 11.98 1.07
CA TRP A 169 22.67 11.19 0.07
C TRP A 169 21.93 12.11 -0.92
N GLU A 170 22.00 11.79 -2.21
CA GLU A 170 21.04 12.31 -3.18
C GLU A 170 19.81 11.39 -3.14
N VAL A 171 18.67 11.90 -2.69
CA VAL A 171 17.50 11.08 -2.34
C VAL A 171 16.31 11.35 -3.27
N GLN A 172 15.61 10.27 -3.63
CA GLN A 172 14.27 10.31 -4.21
C GLN A 172 13.28 9.69 -3.21
N PHE A 173 12.27 10.46 -2.79
CA PHE A 173 11.20 9.95 -1.93
C PHE A 173 10.04 9.39 -2.76
N GLU A 174 9.42 8.34 -2.23
CA GLU A 174 8.18 7.75 -2.75
C GLU A 174 7.21 7.51 -1.57
N THR A 175 5.94 7.86 -1.75
CA THR A 175 4.81 7.59 -0.85
C THR A 175 3.64 7.13 -1.73
N ASP A 176 2.73 6.33 -1.18
CA ASP A 176 1.51 5.91 -1.88
C ASP A 176 0.38 6.97 -1.82
N CYS A 177 0.64 8.10 -1.16
CA CYS A 177 -0.35 9.16 -0.97
C CYS A 177 -0.23 10.27 -2.03
N LEU A 178 -1.03 10.14 -3.10
CA LEU A 178 -1.09 11.14 -4.17
C LEU A 178 -1.41 12.56 -3.66
N LEU A 179 -2.26 12.71 -2.65
CA LEU A 179 -2.58 14.01 -2.06
C LEU A 179 -1.34 14.68 -1.45
N THR A 180 -0.52 13.91 -0.75
CA THR A 180 0.76 14.37 -0.18
C THR A 180 1.74 14.76 -1.28
N VAL A 181 1.89 13.91 -2.32
CA VAL A 181 2.75 14.21 -3.48
C VAL A 181 2.32 15.53 -4.15
N GLN A 182 1.04 15.68 -4.46
CA GLN A 182 0.52 16.89 -5.10
C GLN A 182 0.70 18.14 -4.23
N ALA A 183 0.48 18.03 -2.91
CA ALA A 183 0.69 19.13 -1.98
C ALA A 183 2.18 19.54 -1.91
N LEU A 184 3.10 18.58 -1.94
CA LEU A 184 4.54 18.83 -2.00
C LEU A 184 4.97 19.51 -3.32
N HIS A 185 4.33 19.19 -4.43
CA HIS A 185 4.60 19.86 -5.72
C HIS A 185 3.86 21.20 -5.90
N SER A 186 2.85 21.48 -5.10
CA SER A 186 2.05 22.70 -5.17
C SER A 186 2.78 23.93 -4.62
N SER A 187 2.49 25.11 -5.16
CA SER A 187 2.90 26.41 -4.61
C SER A 187 1.85 27.05 -3.69
N ILE A 188 0.72 26.37 -3.47
CA ILE A 188 -0.37 26.87 -2.63
C ILE A 188 0.02 26.81 -1.16
N HIS A 189 -0.12 27.94 -0.46
CA HIS A 189 0.04 28.00 0.98
C HIS A 189 -1.25 27.55 1.67
N MET A 190 -1.14 26.52 2.52
CA MET A 190 -2.28 25.97 3.27
C MET A 190 -2.06 26.19 4.77
N LEU A 191 -3.06 26.71 5.46
CA LEU A 191 -3.01 26.98 6.91
C LEU A 191 -3.60 25.83 7.76
N SER A 192 -3.95 24.71 7.15
CA SER A 192 -4.39 23.50 7.86
C SER A 192 -3.21 22.78 8.51
N PRO A 193 -3.45 21.88 9.50
CA PRO A 193 -2.39 21.04 10.07
C PRO A 193 -1.60 20.27 8.99
N PHE A 194 -2.30 19.67 8.02
CA PHE A 194 -1.69 19.11 6.81
C PHE A 194 -0.80 20.11 6.07
N GLY A 195 -1.27 21.34 5.85
CA GLY A 195 -0.51 22.40 5.19
C GLY A 195 0.79 22.77 5.88
N LEU A 196 0.77 22.83 7.22
CA LEU A 196 1.95 23.09 8.03
C LEU A 196 2.98 21.95 7.93
N LEU A 197 2.53 20.68 7.93
CA LEU A 197 3.43 19.54 7.70
C LEU A 197 4.08 19.59 6.31
N ILE A 198 3.31 19.93 5.28
CA ILE A 198 3.83 20.10 3.91
C ILE A 198 4.85 21.24 3.84
N GLN A 199 4.65 22.32 4.59
CA GLN A 199 5.61 23.42 4.68
C GLN A 199 6.92 22.97 5.36
N GLU A 200 6.84 22.18 6.44
CA GLU A 200 8.02 21.61 7.09
C GLU A 200 8.80 20.67 6.15
N CYS A 201 8.11 19.92 5.27
CA CYS A 201 8.77 19.06 4.29
C CYS A 201 9.54 19.85 3.19
N LYS A 202 9.13 21.10 2.93
CA LYS A 202 9.73 21.95 1.89
C LYS A 202 10.87 22.85 2.41
N ALA A 203 11.03 22.94 3.73
CA ALA A 203 12.00 23.80 4.39
C ALA A 203 13.41 23.20 4.38
#